data_AF-A0A7I8MRT8-F1
#
_entry.id   AF-A0A7I8MRT8-F1
#
_cell.length_a   1.000
_cell.length_b   1.000
_cell.length_c   1.000
_cell.angle_alpha   90.00
_cell.angle_beta   90.00
_cell.angle_gamma   90.00
#
_symmetry.space_group_name_H-M   'P 1'
#
loop_
_entity.id
_entity.type
_entity.pdbx_description
1 polymer ?
#
loop_
_entity_poly.entity_id
_entity_poly.type
_entity_poly.pdbx_seq_one_letter_code
_entity_poly.pdbx_strand_id
1 'polypeptide(L)'
;MTGIENEKLPTVEQVEQIIRDWGRYSIDEFAQMFSLTREVVEATVAYIRELKRVNDAQAIPVMACYRNDSLESIVRCAGSKHGYL
;
A
#
# COMPACT_ATOMS: atom_id res chain seq x y z
N MET A 1 12.81 -10.30 -1.16
CA MET A 1 11.73 -10.49 -2.15
C MET A 1 12.11 -9.71 -3.39
N THR A 2 12.66 -10.38 -4.40
CA THR A 2 13.13 -9.76 -5.66
C THR A 2 12.22 -10.29 -6.77
N GLY A 3 11.32 -9.45 -7.31
CA GLY A 3 10.41 -9.90 -8.35
C GLY A 3 9.44 -8.87 -8.94
N ILE A 4 9.21 -7.73 -8.27
CA ILE A 4 8.25 -6.71 -8.75
C ILE A 4 8.93 -5.41 -9.24
N GLU A 5 10.25 -5.39 -9.38
CA GLU A 5 11.00 -4.17 -9.72
C GLU A 5 10.72 -3.62 -11.14
N ASN A 6 10.16 -4.44 -12.03
CA ASN A 6 9.73 -4.05 -13.38
C ASN A 6 8.20 -4.13 -13.56
N GLU A 7 7.46 -4.42 -12.50
CA GLU A 7 6.01 -4.57 -12.55
C GLU A 7 5.33 -3.21 -12.38
N LYS A 8 4.12 -3.09 -12.94
CA LYS A 8 3.28 -1.92 -12.67
C LYS A 8 2.90 -1.92 -11.19
N LEU A 9 3.29 -0.87 -10.47
CA LEU A 9 2.95 -0.68 -9.07
C LEU A 9 1.57 -0.02 -8.90
N PRO A 10 0.88 -0.26 -7.77
CA PRO A 10 -0.37 0.43 -7.46
C PRO A 10 -0.13 1.93 -7.24
N THR A 11 -1.15 2.76 -7.44
CA THR A 11 -1.13 4.15 -6.98
C THR A 11 -1.47 4.26 -5.50
N VAL A 12 -1.20 5.41 -4.88
CA VAL A 12 -1.56 5.68 -3.48
C VAL A 12 -3.07 5.47 -3.25
N GLU A 13 -3.92 5.97 -4.16
CA GLU A 13 -5.38 5.82 -4.07
C GLU A 13 -5.82 4.36 -4.17
N GLN A 14 -5.16 3.56 -5.01
CA GLN A 14 -5.44 2.13 -5.11
C GLN A 14 -5.06 1.41 -3.81
N VAL A 15 -3.94 1.77 -3.18
CA VAL A 15 -3.56 1.22 -1.87
C VAL A 15 -4.53 1.67 -0.77
N GLU A 16 -4.96 2.93 -0.75
CA GLU A 16 -6.01 3.40 0.17
C GLU A 16 -7.30 2.60 0.03
N GLN A 17 -7.67 2.25 -1.21
CA GLN A 17 -8.83 1.41 -1.48
C GLN A 17 -8.64 -0.03 -0.98
N ILE A 18 -7.44 -0.62 -1.16
CA ILE A 18 -7.11 -1.96 -0.60
C ILE A 18 -7.22 -1.94 0.93
N ILE A 19 -6.72 -0.89 1.60
CA ILE A 19 -6.83 -0.74 3.06
C ILE A 19 -8.29 -0.65 3.49
N ARG A 20 -9.10 0.14 2.78
CA ARG A 20 -10.52 0.37 3.11
C ARG A 20 -11.37 -0.87 2.90
N ASP A 21 -11.18 -1.56 1.79
CA ASP A 21 -11.98 -2.71 1.38
C ASP A 21 -11.33 -4.05 1.78
N TRP A 22 -10.36 -4.02 2.70
CA TRP A 22 -9.65 -5.20 3.15
C TRP A 22 -10.60 -6.23 3.77
N GLY A 23 -10.55 -7.47 3.28
CA GLY A 23 -11.46 -8.55 3.69
C GLY A 23 -12.83 -8.56 2.98
N ARG A 24 -13.15 -7.52 2.19
CA ARG A 24 -14.31 -7.51 1.29
C ARG A 24 -14.00 -8.14 -0.07
N TYR A 25 -12.78 -7.92 -0.56
CA TYR A 25 -12.29 -8.49 -1.81
C TYR A 25 -11.07 -9.37 -1.57
N SER A 26 -10.92 -10.39 -2.41
CA SER A 26 -9.74 -11.24 -2.51
C SER A 26 -8.60 -10.55 -3.26
N ILE A 27 -7.41 -11.14 -3.17
CA ILE A 27 -6.21 -10.66 -3.89
C ILE A 27 -6.44 -10.66 -5.40
N ASP A 28 -7.06 -11.72 -5.94
CA ASP A 28 -7.33 -11.84 -7.38
C ASP A 28 -8.35 -10.78 -7.85
N GLU A 29 -9.35 -10.46 -7.03
CA GLU A 29 -10.31 -9.39 -7.33
C GLU A 29 -9.64 -8.02 -7.36
N PHE A 30 -8.75 -7.71 -6.41
CA PHE A 30 -7.97 -6.47 -6.45
C PHE A 30 -7.02 -6.42 -7.65
N ALA A 31 -6.38 -7.53 -7.99
CA ALA A 31 -5.50 -7.63 -9.15
C ALA A 31 -6.26 -7.32 -10.44
N GLN A 32 -7.47 -7.86 -10.60
CA GLN A 32 -8.35 -7.55 -11.73
C GLN A 32 -8.84 -6.10 -11.73
N MET A 33 -9.34 -5.61 -10.58
CA MET A 33 -9.89 -4.25 -10.46
C MET A 33 -8.87 -3.17 -10.81
N PHE A 34 -7.61 -3.37 -10.43
CA PHE A 34 -6.56 -2.37 -10.62
C PHE A 34 -5.65 -2.65 -11.83
N SER A 35 -5.91 -3.74 -12.56
CA SER A 35 -5.06 -4.26 -13.61
C SER A 35 -3.59 -4.33 -13.14
N LEU A 36 -3.39 -5.06 -12.05
CA LEU A 36 -2.10 -5.34 -11.42
C LEU A 36 -1.87 -6.85 -11.43
N THR A 37 -0.62 -7.27 -11.34
CA THR A 37 -0.30 -8.68 -11.13
C THR A 37 -0.63 -9.10 -9.70
N ARG A 38 -0.93 -10.38 -9.53
CA ARG A 38 -1.26 -10.95 -8.21
C ARG A 38 -0.11 -10.75 -7.24
N GLU A 39 1.12 -10.92 -7.70
CA GLU A 39 2.34 -10.74 -6.92
C GLU A 39 2.48 -9.31 -6.38
N VAL A 40 2.14 -8.31 -7.19
CA VAL A 40 2.15 -6.90 -6.76
C VAL A 40 1.11 -6.66 -5.67
N VAL A 41 -0.10 -7.21 -5.80
CA VAL A 41 -1.14 -7.07 -4.77
C VAL A 41 -0.74 -7.81 -3.50
N GLU A 42 -0.19 -9.02 -3.60
CA GLU A 42 0.33 -9.77 -2.44
C GLU A 42 1.43 -9.00 -1.70
N ALA A 43 2.39 -8.43 -2.43
CA ALA A 43 3.44 -7.60 -1.86
C ALA A 43 2.86 -6.33 -1.21
N THR A 44 1.89 -5.69 -1.85
CA THR A 44 1.20 -4.50 -1.30
C THR A 44 0.57 -4.82 0.05
N VAL A 45 -0.15 -5.94 0.11
CA VAL A 45 -0.80 -6.43 1.33
C VAL A 45 0.21 -6.78 2.42
N ALA A 46 1.34 -7.41 2.04
CA ALA A 46 2.40 -7.71 2.98
C ALA A 46 2.93 -6.42 3.63
N TYR A 47 3.24 -5.39 2.84
CA TYR A 47 3.63 -4.08 3.37
C TYR A 47 2.54 -3.44 4.24
N ILE A 48 1.26 -3.49 3.83
CA ILE A 48 0.15 -2.96 4.64
C ILE A 48 0.11 -3.63 6.03
N ARG A 49 0.32 -4.95 6.10
CA ARG A 49 0.32 -5.70 7.36
C ARG A 49 1.50 -5.37 8.28
N GLU A 50 2.60 -4.89 7.71
CA GLU A 50 3.76 -4.43 8.46
C GLU A 50 3.59 -3.02 9.03
N LEU A 51 2.66 -2.22 8.48
CA LEU A 51 2.34 -0.91 9.00
C LEU A 51 1.81 -1.00 10.43
N LYS A 52 2.31 -0.15 11.31
CA LYS A 52 1.88 -0.03 12.70
C LYS A 52 0.95 1.16 12.84
N ARG A 53 -0.12 0.98 13.62
CA ARG A 53 -1.00 2.08 13.98
C ARG A 53 -0.24 3.09 14.83
N VAL A 54 -0.20 4.34 14.42
CA VAL A 54 0.40 5.42 15.20
C VAL A 54 -0.70 6.08 16.02
N ASN A 55 -0.59 5.99 17.34
CA ASN A 55 -1.58 6.56 18.26
C ASN A 55 -1.52 8.09 18.34
N ASP A 56 -0.40 8.69 17.92
CA ASP A 56 -0.22 10.14 17.84
C ASP A 56 -0.13 10.59 16.39
N ALA A 57 -1.25 11.03 15.83
CA ALA A 57 -1.34 11.49 14.45
C ALA A 57 -0.43 12.71 14.17
N GLN A 58 -0.02 13.46 15.20
CA GLN A 58 0.92 14.58 15.05
C GLN A 58 2.38 14.13 14.95
N ALA A 59 2.68 12.88 15.32
CA ALA A 59 4.00 12.27 15.17
C ALA A 59 4.24 11.68 13.77
N ILE A 60 3.21 11.64 12.91
CA ILE A 60 3.33 11.20 11.52
C ILE A 60 4.08 12.29 10.75
N PRO A 61 5.33 12.07 10.30
CA PRO A 61 6.07 13.09 9.60
C PRO A 61 5.34 13.43 8.30
N VAL A 62 5.18 14.74 8.02
CA VAL A 62 4.56 15.29 6.79
C VAL A 62 5.25 14.76 5.51
N MET A 63 6.46 14.19 5.65
CA MET A 63 7.24 13.52 4.61
C MET A 63 6.97 12.00 4.47
N ALA A 64 5.87 11.44 4.99
CA ALA A 64 5.56 10.01 4.85
C ALA A 64 5.42 9.56 3.37
N CYS A 65 5.11 10.50 2.47
CA CYS A 65 5.13 10.31 1.02
C CYS A 65 6.48 10.78 0.44
N TYR A 66 7.58 10.11 0.77
CA TYR A 66 8.86 10.41 0.14
C TYR A 66 8.80 10.03 -1.35
N ARG A 67 9.36 10.87 -2.21
CA ARG A 67 9.28 10.76 -3.67
C ARG A 67 10.24 9.69 -4.18
N ASN A 68 9.95 8.43 -3.93
CA ASN A 68 10.47 7.33 -4.73
C ASN A 68 9.29 6.49 -5.24
N ASP A 69 9.44 5.91 -6.43
CA ASP A 69 8.41 5.06 -7.03
C ASP A 69 8.50 3.62 -6.49
N SER A 70 8.92 3.42 -5.24
CA SER A 70 8.95 2.09 -4.63
C SER A 70 7.60 1.75 -4.01
N LEU A 71 7.24 0.47 -4.03
CA LEU A 71 5.99 -0.01 -3.44
C LEU A 71 5.88 0.35 -1.95
N GLU A 72 6.97 0.25 -1.19
CA GLU A 72 6.99 0.59 0.23
C GLU A 72 6.61 2.05 0.48
N SER A 73 7.17 2.99 -0.29
CA SER A 73 6.84 4.42 -0.15
C SER A 73 5.38 4.71 -0.50
N ILE A 74 4.84 4.05 -1.52
CA ILE A 74 3.43 4.18 -1.92
C ILE A 74 2.53 3.68 -0.78
N VAL A 75 2.86 2.53 -0.19
CA VAL A 75 2.10 1.96 0.93
C VAL A 75 2.18 2.80 2.19
N ARG A 76 3.36 3.31 2.56
CA ARG A 76 3.52 4.22 3.70
C ARG A 76 2.76 5.53 3.49
N CYS A 77 2.77 6.06 2.26
CA CYS A 77 2.02 7.27 1.92
C CYS A 77 0.51 7.06 2.12
N ALA A 78 -0.04 5.95 1.60
CA ALA A 78 -1.44 5.58 1.82
C ALA A 78 -1.75 5.35 3.30
N GLY A 79 -0.90 4.57 3.99
CA GLY A 79 -1.03 4.28 5.42
C GLY A 79 -1.06 5.52 6.29
N SER A 80 -0.20 6.50 6.01
CA SER A 80 -0.06 7.72 6.83
C SER A 80 -1.35 8.53 6.88
N LYS A 81 -2.10 8.62 5.76
CA LYS A 81 -3.42 9.26 5.70
C LYS A 81 -4.50 8.54 6.52
N HIS A 82 -4.28 7.26 6.83
CA HIS A 82 -5.19 6.44 7.63
C HIS A 82 -4.69 6.24 9.08
N GLY A 83 -3.60 6.89 9.48
CA GLY A 83 -3.03 6.79 10.83
C GLY A 83 -2.10 5.58 11.04
N TYR A 84 -1.51 5.07 9.96
CA TYR A 84 -0.56 3.95 9.97
C TYR A 84 0.82 4.37 9.42
N LEU A 85 1.91 3.81 9.97
CA LEU A 85 3.30 4.02 9.52
C LEU A 85 4.13 2.76 9.64
#